data_AF-A0A482YTN0-F1
#
_entry.id   AF-A0A482YTN0-F1
#
_cell.length_a   1.000
_cell.length_b   1.000
_cell.length_c   1.000
_cell.angle_alpha   90.00
_cell.angle_beta   90.00
_cell.angle_gamma   90.00
#
_symmetry.space_group_name_H-M   'P 1'
#
loop_
_entity.id
_entity.type
_entity.pdbx_description
1 polymer ?
#
loop_
_entity_poly.entity_id
_entity_poly.type
_entity_poly.pdbx_seq_one_letter_code
_entity_poly.pdbx_strand_id
1 'polypeptide(L)'
;MSITSKSIKLLWSNAAGICSFTGCSEKLTVGEAADVAPYTLGEMAHIKGNKAGSNRYDESQPAVERDSYENLILLCPTHHTIIDKVENEADYPVVYLHEMKVEHEAFISNRLGEDKFENIEKLKDQLFIYMTENHQAWEQYGPLSENARRNPNNDQVFALWTSSRLSTIVPNNREIAKLLQENRNLFSRREQIIVSKFITHVESYEKWVSDEIPYQAVLRFPRDFNELIIGE
;
A
#
# COMPACT_ATOMS: atom_id res chain seq x y z
N MET A 1 30.72 0.08 17.92
CA MET A 1 29.74 0.75 18.80
C MET A 1 28.50 -0.13 18.83
N SER A 2 27.46 0.24 19.58
CA SER A 2 26.19 -0.49 19.57
C SER A 2 25.07 0.46 19.14
N ILE A 3 24.06 -0.09 18.48
CA ILE A 3 22.85 0.67 18.11
C ILE A 3 22.23 1.26 19.38
N THR A 4 22.04 2.58 19.38
CA THR A 4 21.54 3.29 20.57
C THR A 4 20.04 3.04 20.77
N SER A 5 19.56 3.10 22.02
CA SER A 5 18.12 2.97 22.30
C SER A 5 17.26 4.00 21.56
N LYS A 6 17.82 5.18 21.23
CA LYS A 6 17.14 6.19 20.40
C LYS A 6 16.97 5.67 18.97
N SER A 7 18.03 5.15 18.35
CA SER A 7 17.99 4.58 17.00
C SER A 7 17.02 3.41 16.92
N ILE A 8 17.04 2.51 17.92
CA ILE A 8 16.11 1.36 18.01
C ILE A 8 14.66 1.85 18.02
N LYS A 9 14.33 2.79 18.91
CA LYS A 9 12.97 3.32 19.03
C LYS A 9 12.48 3.98 17.74
N LEU A 10 13.32 4.80 17.11
CA LEU A 10 12.97 5.45 15.84
C LEU A 10 12.73 4.43 14.74
N LEU A 11 13.66 3.49 14.56
CA LEU A 11 13.57 2.46 13.53
C LEU A 11 12.31 1.60 13.66
N TRP A 12 12.08 1.05 14.85
CA TRP A 12 10.91 0.19 15.09
C TRP A 12 9.59 0.95 15.00
N SER A 13 9.55 2.21 15.47
CA SER A 13 8.36 3.05 15.40
C SER A 13 8.01 3.42 13.97
N ASN A 14 8.99 3.88 13.18
CA ASN A 14 8.76 4.36 11.82
C ASN A 14 8.47 3.21 10.85
N ALA A 15 8.98 2.00 11.14
CA ALA A 15 8.64 0.80 10.39
C ALA A 15 7.35 0.11 10.85
N ALA A 16 6.69 0.62 11.90
CA ALA A 16 5.52 0.01 12.57
C ALA A 16 5.69 -1.48 12.95
N GLY A 17 6.93 -1.92 13.19
CA GLY A 17 7.24 -3.33 13.44
C GLY A 17 6.86 -4.26 12.28
N ILE A 18 6.90 -3.78 11.03
CA ILE A 18 6.70 -4.55 9.81
C ILE A 18 8.02 -4.54 9.02
N CYS A 19 8.34 -5.65 8.36
CA CYS A 19 9.49 -5.75 7.48
C CYS A 19 9.46 -4.66 6.41
N SER A 20 10.54 -3.88 6.28
CA SER A 20 10.67 -2.81 5.31
C SER A 20 11.07 -3.29 3.90
N PHE A 21 11.17 -4.61 3.68
CA PHE A 21 11.47 -5.14 2.35
C PHE A 21 10.29 -4.96 1.40
N THR A 22 10.53 -4.45 0.19
CA THR A 22 9.48 -4.23 -0.83
C THR A 22 8.70 -5.51 -1.11
N GLY A 23 7.38 -5.46 -0.92
CA GLY A 23 6.48 -6.61 -1.11
C GLY A 23 6.36 -7.54 0.10
N CYS A 24 7.04 -7.26 1.22
CA CYS A 24 6.88 -7.98 2.48
C CYS A 24 5.94 -7.24 3.43
N SER A 25 5.05 -7.97 4.09
CA SER A 25 4.10 -7.45 5.09
C SER A 25 4.22 -8.17 6.44
N GLU A 26 5.32 -8.90 6.64
CA GLU A 26 5.54 -9.71 7.83
C GLU A 26 5.64 -8.83 9.08
N LYS A 27 4.84 -9.15 10.09
CA LYS A 27 4.89 -8.50 11.40
C LYS A 27 6.07 -9.05 12.19
N LEU A 28 6.92 -8.15 12.66
CA LEU A 28 8.19 -8.44 13.32
C LEU A 28 8.10 -8.47 14.84
N THR A 29 6.88 -8.41 15.37
CA THR A 29 6.57 -8.58 16.79
C THR A 29 5.51 -9.65 16.95
N VAL A 30 5.74 -10.58 17.87
CA VAL A 30 4.77 -11.61 18.23
C VAL A 30 4.14 -11.21 19.55
N GLY A 31 2.81 -11.10 19.56
CA GLY A 31 2.03 -10.83 20.76
C GLY A 31 1.94 -12.05 21.68
N GLU A 32 1.25 -11.92 22.81
CA GLU A 32 0.97 -13.05 23.71
C GLU A 32 0.29 -14.19 22.95
N ALA A 33 1.01 -15.31 22.84
CA ALA A 33 0.47 -16.57 22.35
C ALA A 33 0.46 -17.52 23.55
N ALA A 34 -0.70 -17.61 24.22
CA ALA A 34 -1.12 -18.49 25.33
C ALA A 34 -0.15 -18.73 26.51
N ASP A 35 1.15 -18.96 26.28
CA ASP A 35 2.17 -19.32 27.27
C ASP A 35 3.57 -18.70 27.01
N VAL A 36 3.73 -17.81 26.02
CA VAL A 36 5.02 -17.20 25.67
C VAL A 36 4.97 -15.67 25.80
N ALA A 37 5.95 -15.11 26.51
CA ALA A 37 6.12 -13.66 26.62
C ALA A 37 6.36 -13.02 25.25
N PRO A 38 5.89 -11.78 25.00
CA PRO A 38 6.11 -11.11 23.72
C PRO A 38 7.58 -11.03 23.32
N TYR A 39 7.87 -11.23 22.04
CA TYR A 39 9.23 -11.19 21.52
C TYR A 39 9.30 -10.56 20.12
N THR A 40 10.51 -10.13 19.75
CA THR A 40 10.81 -9.55 18.44
C THR A 40 11.37 -10.62 17.50
N LEU A 41 10.86 -10.66 16.27
CA LEU A 41 11.41 -11.43 15.16
C LEU A 41 12.30 -10.58 14.24
N GLY A 42 12.08 -9.26 14.23
CA GLY A 42 12.78 -8.34 13.35
C GLY A 42 14.24 -8.11 13.70
N GLU A 43 15.03 -7.83 12.67
CA GLU A 43 16.46 -7.55 12.75
C GLU A 43 16.76 -6.16 12.19
N MET A 44 17.70 -5.45 12.83
CA MET A 44 18.10 -4.09 12.47
C MET A 44 19.33 -4.18 11.57
N ALA A 45 19.09 -4.29 10.26
CA ALA A 45 20.13 -4.51 9.28
C ALA A 45 20.86 -3.22 8.94
N HIS A 46 22.16 -3.31 8.73
CA HIS A 46 22.99 -2.20 8.29
C HIS A 46 22.89 -2.03 6.77
N ILE A 47 22.52 -0.83 6.31
CA ILE A 47 22.47 -0.49 4.88
C ILE A 47 23.89 -0.46 4.31
N LYS A 48 24.77 0.35 4.91
CA LYS A 48 26.23 0.24 4.74
C LYS A 48 26.79 -0.62 5.84
N GLY A 49 27.53 -1.67 5.48
CA GLY A 49 28.07 -2.65 6.41
C GLY A 49 28.90 -2.02 7.55
N ASN A 50 28.86 -2.64 8.73
CA ASN A 50 29.41 -2.06 9.96
C ASN A 50 30.92 -2.28 10.18
N LYS A 51 31.56 -3.15 9.38
CA LYS A 51 32.97 -3.53 9.54
C LYS A 51 33.63 -3.86 8.21
N ALA A 52 34.94 -3.76 8.13
CA ALA A 52 35.66 -4.15 6.92
C ALA A 52 35.34 -5.60 6.54
N GLY A 53 35.04 -5.84 5.26
CA GLY A 53 34.65 -7.15 4.72
C GLY A 53 33.17 -7.50 4.83
N SER A 54 32.32 -6.67 5.44
CA SER A 54 30.86 -6.80 5.27
C SER A 54 30.40 -6.18 3.94
N ASN A 55 29.31 -6.67 3.38
CA ASN A 55 28.68 -6.10 2.18
C ASN A 55 28.48 -4.59 2.34
N ARG A 56 28.72 -3.84 1.26
CA ARG A 56 28.52 -2.39 1.19
C ARG A 56 29.32 -1.60 2.24
N TYR A 57 30.42 -2.16 2.76
CA TYR A 57 31.29 -1.44 3.68
C TYR A 57 31.96 -0.26 2.96
N ASP A 58 31.66 0.95 3.43
CA ASP A 58 32.25 2.18 2.91
C ASP A 58 33.30 2.70 3.89
N GLU A 59 34.61 2.61 3.58
CA GLU A 59 35.69 3.06 4.48
C GLU A 59 35.60 4.55 4.86
N SER A 60 34.96 5.37 4.01
CA SER A 60 34.79 6.81 4.25
C SER A 60 33.67 7.14 5.24
N GLN A 61 32.77 6.19 5.56
CA GLN A 61 31.66 6.42 6.47
C GLN A 61 32.15 6.57 7.93
N PRO A 62 31.85 7.72 8.60
CA PRO A 62 32.22 7.97 9.98
C PRO A 62 31.71 6.89 10.93
N ALA A 63 32.51 6.57 11.96
CA ALA A 63 32.15 5.54 12.93
C ALA A 63 30.80 5.82 13.62
N VAL A 64 30.49 7.10 13.89
CA VAL A 64 29.23 7.53 14.53
C VAL A 64 28.00 7.27 13.67
N GLU A 65 28.15 7.19 12.35
CA GLU A 65 27.05 6.94 11.41
C GLU A 65 26.77 5.46 11.21
N ARG A 66 27.70 4.57 11.58
CA ARG A 66 27.56 3.11 11.35
C ARG A 66 26.33 2.55 12.03
N ASP A 67 26.12 2.91 13.30
CA ASP A 67 24.99 2.45 14.11
C ASP A 67 23.86 3.49 14.22
N SER A 68 23.88 4.49 13.33
CA SER A 68 22.86 5.54 13.25
C SER A 68 21.54 4.98 12.73
N TYR A 69 20.44 5.64 13.09
CA TYR A 69 19.13 5.27 12.55
C TYR A 69 19.14 5.34 11.01
N GLU A 70 19.77 6.35 10.44
CA GLU A 70 19.86 6.63 9.02
C GLU A 70 20.47 5.44 8.25
N ASN A 71 21.46 4.76 8.84
CA ASN A 71 22.13 3.60 8.24
C ASN A 71 21.45 2.24 8.54
N LEU A 72 20.29 2.22 9.19
CA LEU A 72 19.58 0.99 9.55
C LEU A 72 18.25 0.86 8.82
N ILE A 73 17.90 -0.38 8.45
CA ILE A 73 16.60 -0.80 7.92
C ILE A 73 16.06 -1.99 8.73
N LEU A 74 14.76 -2.04 8.97
CA LEU A 74 14.14 -3.11 9.77
C LEU A 74 13.66 -4.24 8.85
N LEU A 75 14.14 -5.47 9.04
CA LEU A 75 13.85 -6.60 8.16
C LEU A 75 13.46 -7.85 8.96
N CYS A 76 12.71 -8.77 8.34
CA CYS A 76 12.59 -10.13 8.87
C CYS A 76 13.90 -10.91 8.64
N PRO A 77 14.14 -12.01 9.39
CA PRO A 77 15.39 -12.77 9.27
C PRO A 77 15.68 -13.27 7.85
N THR A 78 14.62 -13.60 7.10
CA THR A 78 14.72 -14.02 5.69
C THR A 78 15.28 -12.90 4.82
N HIS A 79 14.67 -11.71 4.85
CA HIS A 79 15.09 -10.60 4.00
C HIS A 79 16.42 -9.99 4.44
N HIS A 80 16.70 -9.97 5.74
CA HIS A 80 18.03 -9.59 6.24
C HIS A 80 19.12 -10.52 5.68
N THR A 81 18.90 -11.82 5.76
CA THR A 81 19.83 -12.81 5.17
C THR A 81 20.00 -12.59 3.66
N ILE A 82 18.92 -12.31 2.92
CA ILE A 82 18.97 -12.08 1.46
C ILE A 82 19.88 -10.90 1.11
N ILE A 83 19.74 -9.75 1.79
CA ILE A 83 20.55 -8.56 1.46
C ILE A 83 22.01 -8.70 1.88
N ASP A 84 22.30 -9.55 2.86
CA ASP A 84 23.65 -9.79 3.39
C ASP A 84 24.42 -10.91 2.66
N LYS A 85 23.79 -11.59 1.70
CA LYS A 85 24.52 -12.47 0.78
C LYS A 85 25.39 -11.65 -0.16
N VAL A 86 26.69 -11.94 -0.17
CA VAL A 86 27.68 -11.31 -1.06
C VAL A 86 27.25 -11.44 -2.51
N GLU A 87 26.66 -12.58 -2.86
CA GLU A 87 26.15 -12.89 -4.19
C GLU A 87 25.03 -11.94 -4.64
N ASN A 88 24.30 -11.35 -3.69
CA ASN A 88 23.18 -10.44 -3.95
C ASN A 88 23.55 -8.97 -3.75
N GLU A 89 24.80 -8.63 -3.39
CA GLU A 89 25.18 -7.25 -3.08
C GLU A 89 24.92 -6.29 -4.24
N ALA A 90 25.11 -6.76 -5.48
CA ALA A 90 24.84 -6.00 -6.69
C ALA A 90 23.34 -5.67 -6.89
N ASP A 91 22.44 -6.54 -6.42
CA ASP A 91 20.98 -6.35 -6.50
C ASP A 91 20.45 -5.46 -5.36
N TYR A 92 21.21 -5.35 -4.27
CA TYR A 92 20.87 -4.53 -3.11
C TYR A 92 21.92 -3.46 -2.83
N PRO A 93 22.14 -2.50 -3.76
CA PRO A 93 23.06 -1.40 -3.52
C PRO A 93 22.53 -0.47 -2.41
N VAL A 94 23.44 0.30 -1.80
CA VAL A 94 23.14 1.25 -0.71
C VAL A 94 21.96 2.18 -1.04
N VAL A 95 21.94 2.71 -2.27
CA VAL A 95 20.88 3.63 -2.72
C VAL A 95 19.51 2.95 -2.67
N TYR A 96 19.42 1.71 -3.18
CA TYR A 96 18.17 0.97 -3.23
C TYR A 96 17.64 0.62 -1.82
N LEU A 97 18.52 0.25 -0.89
CA LEU A 97 18.13 -0.03 0.49
C LEU A 97 17.66 1.25 1.23
N HIS A 98 18.25 2.40 0.93
CA HIS A 98 17.76 3.68 1.46
C HIS A 98 16.39 4.05 0.87
N GLU A 99 16.20 3.90 -0.43
CA GLU A 99 14.90 4.14 -1.09
C GLU A 99 13.82 3.25 -0.49
N MET A 100 14.09 1.94 -0.39
CA MET A 100 13.19 0.95 0.21
C MET A 100 12.78 1.32 1.64
N LYS A 101 13.73 1.77 2.46
CA LYS A 101 13.43 2.28 3.80
C LYS A 101 12.51 3.50 3.76
N VAL A 102 12.85 4.50 2.95
CA VAL A 102 12.09 5.76 2.86
C VAL A 102 10.66 5.50 2.38
N GLU A 103 10.50 4.65 1.36
CA GLU A 103 9.18 4.25 0.85
C GLU A 103 8.34 3.55 1.92
N HIS A 104 8.92 2.62 2.67
CA HIS A 104 8.22 1.93 3.76
C HIS A 104 7.81 2.89 4.87
N GLU A 105 8.71 3.75 5.34
CA GLU A 105 8.41 4.70 6.41
C GLU A 105 7.39 5.75 5.96
N ALA A 106 7.44 6.20 4.70
CA ALA A 106 6.41 7.06 4.11
C ALA A 106 5.06 6.33 4.02
N PHE A 107 5.03 5.06 3.60
CA PHE A 107 3.81 4.25 3.59
C PHE A 107 3.20 4.12 4.99
N ILE A 108 4.01 3.83 6.01
CA ILE A 108 3.56 3.78 7.40
C ILE A 108 3.08 5.16 7.87
N SER A 109 3.84 6.21 7.62
CA SER A 109 3.49 7.59 8.00
C SER A 109 2.20 8.04 7.34
N ASN A 110 1.95 7.72 6.07
CA ASN A 110 0.70 8.06 5.38
C ASN A 110 -0.50 7.26 5.91
N ARG A 111 -0.24 6.06 6.48
CA ARG A 111 -1.28 5.21 7.06
C ARG A 111 -1.62 5.58 8.49
N LEU A 112 -0.64 6.06 9.26
CA LEU A 112 -0.79 6.44 10.67
C LEU A 112 -1.04 7.94 10.85
N GLY A 113 -0.45 8.76 9.98
CA GLY A 113 -0.77 10.15 9.79
C GLY A 113 -2.08 10.23 9.04
N GLU A 114 -3.17 10.31 9.79
CA GLU A 114 -4.40 10.90 9.30
C GLU A 114 -4.06 12.33 8.85
N ASP A 115 -3.69 12.54 7.59
CA ASP A 115 -4.03 13.79 6.94
C ASP A 115 -5.56 13.80 6.87
N LYS A 116 -6.18 14.21 7.98
CA LYS A 116 -7.60 14.50 8.01
C LYS A 116 -7.82 15.53 6.94
N PHE A 117 -8.65 15.21 5.96
CA PHE A 117 -9.03 16.19 4.96
C PHE A 117 -9.61 17.40 5.70
N GLU A 118 -8.99 18.56 5.51
CA GLU A 118 -9.38 19.80 6.20
C GLU A 118 -10.84 20.16 5.91
N ASN A 119 -11.33 19.77 4.73
CA ASN A 119 -12.70 19.96 4.28
C ASN A 119 -13.10 18.89 3.25
N ILE A 120 -14.40 18.84 2.96
CA ILE A 120 -14.99 17.89 2.01
C ILE A 120 -14.45 18.05 0.57
N GLU A 121 -14.08 19.26 0.15
CA GLU A 121 -13.60 19.50 -1.22
C GLU A 121 -12.24 18.86 -1.45
N LYS A 122 -11.32 18.94 -0.47
CA LYS A 122 -10.03 18.23 -0.55
C LYS A 122 -10.19 16.72 -0.60
N LEU A 123 -11.16 16.18 0.12
CA LEU A 123 -11.50 14.76 0.01
C LEU A 123 -12.02 14.45 -1.39
N LYS A 124 -12.97 15.23 -1.91
CA LYS A 124 -13.51 15.04 -3.27
C LYS A 124 -12.43 15.10 -4.34
N ASP A 125 -11.50 16.05 -4.27
CA ASP A 125 -10.35 16.15 -5.18
C ASP A 125 -9.55 14.84 -5.20
N GLN A 126 -9.26 14.27 -4.02
CA GLN A 126 -8.54 13.01 -3.90
C GLN A 126 -9.33 11.81 -4.44
N LEU A 127 -10.63 11.74 -4.12
CA LEU A 127 -11.52 10.68 -4.62
C LEU A 127 -11.63 10.74 -6.15
N PHE A 128 -11.65 11.95 -6.71
CA PHE A 128 -11.81 12.18 -8.15
C PHE A 128 -10.66 11.62 -8.98
N ILE A 129 -9.42 11.61 -8.46
CA ILE A 129 -8.26 10.97 -9.10
C ILE A 129 -8.55 9.49 -9.35
N TYR A 130 -8.89 8.75 -8.30
CA TYR A 130 -9.20 7.32 -8.39
C TYR A 130 -10.42 7.03 -9.28
N MET A 131 -11.46 7.88 -9.19
CA MET A 131 -12.65 7.74 -10.03
C MET A 131 -12.32 7.96 -11.52
N THR A 132 -11.45 8.91 -11.83
CA THR A 132 -11.03 9.20 -13.21
C THR A 132 -10.23 8.03 -13.80
N GLU A 133 -9.29 7.47 -13.04
CA GLU A 133 -8.55 6.28 -13.44
C GLU A 133 -9.46 5.08 -13.68
N ASN A 134 -10.44 4.86 -12.78
CA ASN A 134 -11.43 3.80 -12.93
C ASN A 134 -12.29 4.00 -14.17
N HIS A 135 -12.73 5.23 -14.42
CA HIS A 135 -13.50 5.59 -15.60
C HIS A 135 -12.72 5.32 -16.87
N GLN A 136 -11.47 5.79 -16.95
CA GLN A 136 -10.60 5.57 -18.11
C GLN A 136 -10.36 4.08 -18.37
N ALA A 137 -10.07 3.30 -17.32
CA ALA A 137 -9.91 1.84 -17.42
C ALA A 137 -11.18 1.16 -17.95
N TRP A 138 -12.35 1.58 -17.45
CA TRP A 138 -13.64 1.06 -17.90
C TRP A 138 -13.94 1.44 -19.36
N GLU A 139 -13.71 2.68 -19.77
CA GLU A 139 -13.94 3.12 -21.15
C GLU A 139 -13.02 2.39 -22.14
N GLN A 140 -11.77 2.18 -21.77
CA GLN A 140 -10.76 1.59 -22.65
C GLN A 140 -10.88 0.06 -22.76
N TYR A 141 -11.11 -0.62 -21.64
CA TYR A 141 -11.04 -2.10 -21.56
C TYR A 141 -12.35 -2.75 -21.15
N GLY A 142 -13.33 -2.00 -20.66
CA GLY A 142 -14.60 -2.54 -20.18
C GLY A 142 -15.41 -3.25 -21.27
N PRO A 143 -16.45 -4.00 -20.87
CA PRO A 143 -17.27 -4.79 -21.79
C PRO A 143 -18.04 -3.94 -22.82
N LEU A 144 -18.16 -2.63 -22.58
CA LEU A 144 -18.80 -1.68 -23.48
C LEU A 144 -17.80 -0.80 -24.24
N SER A 145 -16.49 -1.03 -24.08
CA SER A 145 -15.43 -0.31 -24.80
C SER A 145 -15.55 -0.52 -26.32
N GLU A 146 -14.99 0.41 -27.09
CA GLU A 146 -14.93 0.29 -28.55
C GLU A 146 -14.22 -1.01 -28.98
N ASN A 147 -13.15 -1.38 -28.28
CA ASN A 147 -12.39 -2.59 -28.55
C ASN A 147 -13.23 -3.86 -28.32
N ALA A 148 -13.96 -3.93 -27.21
CA ALA A 148 -14.86 -5.06 -26.91
C ALA A 148 -16.00 -5.17 -27.93
N ARG A 149 -16.57 -4.03 -28.36
CA ARG A 149 -17.64 -4.02 -29.39
C ARG A 149 -17.14 -4.47 -30.75
N ARG A 150 -15.91 -4.11 -31.13
CA ARG A 150 -15.30 -4.53 -32.40
C ARG A 150 -14.89 -5.99 -32.40
N ASN A 151 -14.56 -6.53 -31.23
CA ASN A 151 -14.04 -7.88 -31.06
C ASN A 151 -14.88 -8.70 -30.06
N PRO A 152 -16.17 -8.97 -30.35
CA PRO A 152 -17.01 -9.76 -29.46
C PRO A 152 -16.49 -11.20 -29.33
N ASN A 153 -16.64 -11.80 -28.14
CA ASN A 153 -16.17 -13.16 -27.84
C ASN A 153 -14.67 -13.39 -28.04
N ASN A 154 -13.85 -12.36 -27.86
CA ASN A 154 -12.40 -12.45 -27.95
C ASN A 154 -11.77 -12.62 -26.55
N ASP A 155 -11.13 -13.76 -26.32
CA ASP A 155 -10.52 -14.12 -25.03
C ASP A 155 -9.39 -13.18 -24.60
N GLN A 156 -8.63 -12.63 -25.55
CA GLN A 156 -7.54 -11.69 -25.25
C GLN A 156 -8.10 -10.34 -24.77
N VAL A 157 -9.17 -9.86 -25.40
CA VAL A 157 -9.86 -8.63 -24.97
C VAL A 157 -10.50 -8.84 -23.60
N PHE A 158 -11.08 -10.01 -23.35
CA PHE A 158 -11.59 -10.36 -22.03
C PHE A 158 -10.50 -10.47 -20.96
N ALA A 159 -9.32 -11.02 -21.31
CA ALA A 159 -8.18 -11.09 -20.41
C ALA A 159 -7.63 -9.69 -20.07
N LEU A 160 -7.57 -8.78 -21.04
CA LEU A 160 -7.20 -7.37 -20.82
C LEU A 160 -8.17 -6.68 -19.87
N TRP A 161 -9.48 -6.87 -20.07
CA TRP A 161 -10.50 -6.38 -19.13
C TRP A 161 -10.29 -6.94 -17.72
N THR A 162 -10.05 -8.25 -17.62
CA THR A 162 -9.86 -8.94 -16.34
C THR A 162 -8.61 -8.45 -15.61
N SER A 163 -7.52 -8.20 -16.36
CA SER A 163 -6.31 -7.61 -15.81
C SER A 163 -6.56 -6.18 -15.32
N SER A 164 -7.17 -5.32 -16.14
CA SER A 164 -7.43 -3.92 -15.81
C SER A 164 -8.34 -3.75 -14.58
N ARG A 165 -9.40 -4.56 -14.45
CA ARG A 165 -10.26 -4.50 -13.25
C ARG A 165 -9.51 -4.91 -11.98
N LEU A 166 -8.60 -5.88 -12.05
CA LEU A 166 -7.85 -6.39 -10.90
C LEU A 166 -6.69 -5.46 -10.51
N SER A 167 -6.05 -4.81 -11.48
CA SER A 167 -4.90 -3.92 -11.24
C SER A 167 -5.29 -2.47 -10.95
N THR A 168 -6.47 -2.02 -11.38
CA THR A 168 -6.88 -0.61 -11.29
C THR A 168 -8.20 -0.45 -10.53
N ILE A 169 -9.29 -1.01 -11.05
CA ILE A 169 -10.64 -0.71 -10.53
C ILE A 169 -10.83 -1.21 -9.09
N VAL A 170 -10.48 -2.47 -8.81
CA VAL A 170 -10.64 -3.05 -7.47
C VAL A 170 -9.75 -2.34 -6.43
N PRO A 171 -8.43 -2.16 -6.65
CA PRO A 171 -7.59 -1.39 -5.72
C PRO A 171 -8.11 0.03 -5.47
N ASN A 172 -8.45 0.77 -6.53
CA ASN A 172 -8.95 2.14 -6.41
C ASN A 172 -10.28 2.21 -5.67
N ASN A 173 -11.20 1.27 -5.94
CA ASN A 173 -12.47 1.19 -5.22
C ASN A 173 -12.27 0.95 -3.71
N ARG A 174 -11.30 0.10 -3.33
CA ARG A 174 -10.95 -0.12 -1.92
C ARG A 174 -10.41 1.15 -1.27
N GLU A 175 -9.55 1.89 -1.95
CA GLU A 175 -9.03 3.17 -1.45
C GLU A 175 -10.13 4.23 -1.31
N ILE A 176 -11.01 4.38 -2.31
CA ILE A 176 -12.16 5.28 -2.22
C ILE A 176 -13.05 4.88 -1.03
N ALA A 177 -13.39 3.60 -0.89
CA ALA A 177 -14.24 3.12 0.21
C ALA A 177 -13.62 3.39 1.58
N LYS A 178 -12.31 3.17 1.72
CA LYS A 178 -11.56 3.46 2.94
C LYS A 178 -11.60 4.96 3.27
N LEU A 179 -11.24 5.83 2.32
CA LEU A 179 -11.24 7.29 2.50
C LEU A 179 -12.63 7.81 2.89
N LEU A 180 -13.69 7.27 2.27
CA LEU A 180 -15.08 7.59 2.61
C LEU A 180 -15.45 7.15 4.02
N GLN A 181 -15.04 5.95 4.44
CA GLN A 181 -15.33 5.42 5.77
C GLN A 181 -14.64 6.24 6.87
N GLU A 182 -13.38 6.59 6.67
CA GLU A 182 -12.57 7.36 7.61
C GLU A 182 -13.04 8.82 7.75
N ASN A 183 -13.63 9.39 6.69
CA ASN A 183 -14.01 10.80 6.62
C ASN A 183 -15.53 11.02 6.54
N ARG A 184 -16.34 10.07 7.03
CA ARG A 184 -17.81 10.17 7.00
C ARG A 184 -18.31 11.47 7.63
N ASN A 185 -17.64 11.97 8.66
CA ASN A 185 -18.02 13.20 9.35
C ASN A 185 -18.02 14.46 8.46
N LEU A 186 -17.33 14.45 7.32
CA LEU A 186 -17.31 15.57 6.38
C LEU A 186 -18.59 15.66 5.52
N PHE A 187 -19.36 14.58 5.41
CA PHE A 187 -20.58 14.52 4.61
C PHE A 187 -21.83 14.88 5.43
N SER A 188 -22.73 15.64 4.81
CA SER A 188 -24.04 15.94 5.37
C SER A 188 -24.91 14.70 5.54
N ARG A 189 -25.97 14.79 6.35
CA ARG A 189 -26.90 13.67 6.59
C ARG A 189 -27.51 13.10 5.30
N ARG A 190 -27.73 13.93 4.27
CA ARG A 190 -28.28 13.47 2.98
C ARG A 190 -27.23 12.70 2.17
N GLU A 191 -26.00 13.20 2.16
CA GLU A 191 -24.89 12.61 1.41
C GLU A 191 -24.42 11.28 2.01
N GLN A 192 -24.58 11.06 3.32
CA GLN A 192 -24.29 9.76 3.96
C GLN A 192 -24.99 8.57 3.29
N ILE A 193 -26.20 8.78 2.76
CA ILE A 193 -26.94 7.74 2.04
C ILE A 193 -26.21 7.37 0.74
N ILE A 194 -25.74 8.38 0.01
CA ILE A 194 -25.01 8.23 -1.25
C ILE A 194 -23.67 7.52 -1.00
N VAL A 195 -22.93 7.96 0.03
CA VAL A 195 -21.66 7.34 0.46
C VAL A 195 -21.86 5.85 0.79
N SER A 196 -22.92 5.52 1.54
CA SER A 196 -23.21 4.12 1.88
C SER A 196 -23.58 3.28 0.66
N LYS A 197 -24.33 3.83 -0.30
CA LYS A 197 -24.61 3.13 -1.58
C LYS A 197 -23.32 2.80 -2.34
N PHE A 198 -22.37 3.74 -2.38
CA PHE A 198 -21.09 3.50 -3.05
C PHE A 198 -20.28 2.40 -2.36
N ILE A 199 -20.17 2.44 -1.03
CA ILE A 199 -19.45 1.40 -0.27
C ILE A 199 -20.07 0.02 -0.51
N THR A 200 -21.40 -0.11 -0.46
CA THR A 200 -22.07 -1.40 -0.75
C THR A 200 -21.89 -1.82 -2.22
N HIS A 201 -21.83 -0.87 -3.16
CA HIS A 201 -21.45 -1.14 -4.55
C HIS A 201 -20.07 -1.78 -4.63
N VAL A 202 -19.05 -1.17 -4.00
CA VAL A 202 -17.67 -1.69 -3.98
C VAL A 202 -17.63 -3.11 -3.42
N GLU A 203 -18.26 -3.35 -2.27
CA GLU A 203 -18.31 -4.68 -1.63
C GLU A 203 -18.95 -5.73 -2.55
N SER A 204 -20.08 -5.40 -3.19
CA SER A 204 -20.76 -6.31 -4.12
C SER A 204 -19.95 -6.55 -5.39
N TYR A 205 -19.27 -5.52 -5.91
CA TYR A 205 -18.45 -5.62 -7.11
C TYR A 205 -17.25 -6.52 -6.85
N GLU A 206 -16.57 -6.35 -5.72
CA GLU A 206 -15.41 -7.15 -5.36
C GLU A 206 -15.78 -8.63 -5.14
N LYS A 207 -16.89 -8.91 -4.44
CA LYS A 207 -17.42 -10.28 -4.31
C LYS A 207 -17.69 -10.93 -5.67
N TRP A 208 -18.18 -10.17 -6.64
CA TRP A 208 -18.37 -10.69 -7.99
C TRP A 208 -17.05 -10.93 -8.73
N VAL A 209 -16.07 -10.04 -8.57
CA VAL A 209 -14.73 -10.24 -9.16
C VAL A 209 -14.06 -11.49 -8.58
N SER A 210 -14.33 -11.81 -7.31
CA SER A 210 -13.87 -13.02 -6.62
C SER A 210 -14.79 -14.25 -6.83
N ASP A 211 -15.76 -14.18 -7.74
CA ASP A 211 -16.71 -15.26 -8.06
C ASP A 211 -17.58 -15.75 -6.88
N GLU A 212 -17.71 -14.95 -5.80
CA GLU A 212 -18.54 -15.28 -4.63
C GLU A 212 -20.04 -15.06 -4.88
N ILE A 213 -20.37 -14.11 -5.77
CA ILE A 213 -21.75 -13.78 -6.13
C ILE A 213 -21.92 -13.72 -7.66
N PRO A 214 -23.11 -14.04 -8.20
CA PRO A 214 -23.37 -13.92 -9.62
C PRO A 214 -23.48 -12.45 -10.04
N TYR A 215 -23.22 -12.17 -11.34
CA TYR A 215 -23.27 -10.81 -11.88
C TYR A 215 -24.62 -10.09 -11.65
N GLN A 216 -25.74 -10.82 -11.62
CA GLN A 216 -27.07 -10.26 -11.36
C GLN A 216 -27.24 -9.72 -9.94
N ALA A 217 -26.40 -10.17 -9.00
CA ALA A 217 -26.40 -9.71 -7.61
C ALA A 217 -25.48 -8.49 -7.39
N VAL A 218 -24.72 -8.06 -8.41
CA VAL A 218 -23.83 -6.89 -8.32
C VAL A 218 -24.67 -5.62 -8.27
N LEU A 219 -24.47 -4.82 -7.23
CA LEU A 219 -25.06 -3.50 -7.16
C LEU A 219 -24.34 -2.60 -8.15
N ARG A 220 -25.10 -1.78 -8.89
CA ARG A 220 -24.54 -0.87 -9.88
C ARG A 220 -23.86 0.31 -9.21
N PHE A 221 -22.88 0.88 -9.92
CA PHE A 221 -22.23 2.11 -9.51
C PHE A 221 -23.29 3.24 -9.35
N PRO A 222 -23.36 3.90 -8.19
CA PRO A 222 -24.36 4.92 -7.91
C PRO A 222 -24.10 6.22 -8.68
N ARG A 223 -25.03 6.63 -9.55
CA ARG A 223 -24.90 7.89 -10.33
C ARG A 223 -24.88 9.13 -9.44
N ASP A 224 -25.68 9.12 -8.38
CA ASP A 224 -25.74 10.17 -7.37
C ASP A 224 -24.40 10.34 -6.62
N PHE A 225 -23.57 9.29 -6.55
CA PHE A 225 -22.21 9.40 -6.02
C PHE A 225 -21.28 10.13 -6.99
N ASN A 226 -21.41 9.88 -8.28
CA ASN A 226 -20.65 10.62 -9.30
C ASN A 226 -20.96 12.11 -9.26
N GLU A 227 -22.25 12.45 -9.24
CA GLU A 227 -22.74 13.83 -9.13
C GLU A 227 -22.21 14.50 -7.84
N LEU A 228 -22.22 13.79 -6.71
CA LEU A 228 -21.71 14.29 -5.43
C LEU A 228 -20.22 14.67 -5.49
N ILE A 229 -19.39 13.87 -6.17
CA ILE A 229 -17.95 14.09 -6.23
C ILE A 229 -17.57 15.13 -7.30
N ILE A 230 -18.21 15.08 -8.48
CA ILE A 230 -17.90 15.98 -9.61
C ILE A 230 -18.52 17.37 -9.44
N GLY A 231 -19.68 17.45 -8.77
CA GLY A 231 -20.38 18.72 -8.52
C GLY A 231 -21.20 19.26 -9.69
N GLU A 232 -21.51 18.42 -10.68
CA GLU A 232 -22.45 18.71 -11.78
C GLU A 232 -23.89 18.25 -11.48
#